data_AF-A0A8T5LUA9-F1
#
_entry.id   AF-A0A8T5LUA9-F1
#
_cell.length_a   1.000
_cell.length_b   1.000
_cell.length_c   1.000
_cell.angle_alpha   90.00
_cell.angle_beta   90.00
_cell.angle_gamma   90.00
#
_symmetry.space_group_name_H-M   'P 1'
#
loop_
_entity.id
_entity.type
_entity.pdbx_description
1 polymer ?
#
loop_
_entity_poly.entity_id
_entity_poly.type
_entity_poly.pdbx_seq_one_letter_code
_entity_poly.pdbx_strand_id
1 'polypeptide(L)'
;MENIITLNKVNKSDSEIVGFKAIDLAELFNKKINISICFIIKTSLFDSFIEINNLKHQIKSLIEETNYNSEESLEETYQSIKELFEKHEFSEQDQNELMEAYETLAIDIEHIDIAKLVTTIEKPFLTIIGSPNYVDDSENNDSILQNVRGKNGLLKAIKHCWISLYTPKSLQYRKNNKIKVEEKMAIIIQRMMEVQISAQTYTDEEEIIVKTFIGQQDYHEEFEKDIAIFSKGNLEIKNTKVNAQEQKYVRDMRDNNLVKKALKEEGISQKLND
;
A
#
# COMPACT_ATOMS: atom_id res chain seq x y z
N MET A 1 7.96 -12.18 -17.46
CA MET A 1 7.81 -11.90 -16.02
C MET A 1 6.93 -12.97 -15.42
N GLU A 2 7.54 -13.90 -14.68
CA GLU A 2 6.86 -14.98 -13.98
C GLU A 2 6.17 -14.49 -12.71
N ASN A 3 6.69 -13.50 -11.97
CA ASN A 3 6.17 -13.05 -10.68
C ASN A 3 5.30 -11.80 -10.75
N ILE A 4 5.12 -11.21 -11.93
CA ILE A 4 4.42 -9.93 -12.12
C ILE A 4 3.13 -10.13 -12.90
N ILE A 5 2.06 -9.46 -12.48
CA ILE A 5 0.77 -9.42 -13.16
C ILE A 5 0.21 -8.00 -13.19
N THR A 6 -0.48 -7.64 -14.27
CA THR A 6 -1.13 -6.34 -14.46
C THR A 6 -2.63 -6.46 -14.18
N LEU A 7 -3.29 -5.36 -13.78
CA LEU A 7 -4.70 -5.36 -13.35
C LEU A 7 -5.65 -5.99 -14.37
N ASN A 8 -5.42 -5.78 -15.67
CA ASN A 8 -6.24 -6.34 -16.75
C ASN A 8 -6.18 -7.88 -16.87
N LYS A 9 -5.25 -8.54 -16.16
CA LYS A 9 -5.11 -9.99 -16.13
C LYS A 9 -5.59 -10.62 -14.82
N VAL A 10 -6.02 -9.82 -13.85
CA VAL A 10 -6.48 -10.28 -12.54
C VAL A 10 -7.96 -10.63 -12.59
N ASN A 11 -8.31 -11.80 -12.07
CA ASN A 11 -9.66 -12.29 -11.93
C ASN A 11 -10.06 -12.42 -10.45
N LYS A 12 -11.37 -12.48 -10.18
CA LYS A 12 -11.90 -12.64 -8.81
C LYS A 12 -11.44 -13.93 -8.12
N SER A 13 -11.09 -14.97 -8.90
CA SER A 13 -10.59 -16.25 -8.39
C SER A 13 -9.11 -16.22 -7.99
N ASP A 14 -8.39 -15.13 -8.26
CA ASP A 14 -6.93 -15.09 -8.13
C ASP A 14 -6.48 -14.65 -6.72
N SER A 15 -7.33 -14.77 -5.70
CA SER A 15 -7.06 -14.25 -4.34
C SER A 15 -5.82 -14.87 -3.72
N GLU A 16 -5.58 -16.16 -3.98
CA GLU A 16 -4.36 -16.86 -3.54
C GLU A 16 -3.08 -16.34 -4.22
N ILE A 17 -3.21 -15.72 -5.39
CA ILE A 17 -2.09 -15.28 -6.23
C ILE A 17 -1.79 -13.79 -6.01
N VAL A 18 -2.82 -12.96 -5.91
CA VAL A 18 -2.70 -11.49 -5.87
C VAL A 18 -3.27 -10.85 -4.60
N GLY A 19 -3.94 -11.61 -3.75
CA GLY A 19 -4.60 -11.09 -2.56
C GLY A 19 -5.87 -10.28 -2.83
N PHE A 20 -6.58 -9.94 -1.76
CA PHE A 20 -7.90 -9.31 -1.86
C PHE A 20 -7.85 -7.85 -2.33
N LYS A 21 -6.92 -7.03 -1.81
CA LYS A 21 -6.83 -5.62 -2.22
C LYS A 21 -6.54 -5.45 -3.72
N ALA A 22 -5.74 -6.36 -4.30
CA ALA A 22 -5.46 -6.35 -5.73
C ALA A 22 -6.67 -6.75 -6.59
N ILE A 23 -7.51 -7.67 -6.11
CA ILE A 23 -8.79 -8.02 -6.75
C ILE A 23 -9.70 -6.81 -6.75
N ASP A 24 -9.84 -6.13 -5.61
CA ASP A 24 -10.68 -4.94 -5.50
C ASP A 24 -10.22 -3.84 -6.47
N LEU A 25 -8.90 -3.57 -6.51
CA LEU A 25 -8.32 -2.60 -7.44
C LEU A 25 -8.55 -3.00 -8.91
N ALA A 26 -8.44 -4.28 -9.24
CA ALA A 26 -8.72 -4.78 -10.58
C ALA A 26 -10.21 -4.65 -10.96
N GLU A 27 -11.13 -4.83 -10.01
CA GLU A 27 -12.56 -4.60 -10.24
C GLU A 27 -12.83 -3.12 -10.55
N LEU A 28 -12.22 -2.18 -9.81
CA LEU A 28 -12.33 -0.74 -10.08
C LEU A 28 -11.76 -0.38 -11.47
N PHE A 29 -10.59 -0.93 -11.81
CA PHE A 29 -9.98 -0.74 -13.12
C PHE A 29 -10.87 -1.25 -14.27
N ASN A 30 -11.48 -2.43 -14.11
CA ASN A 30 -12.40 -3.00 -15.11
C ASN A 30 -13.68 -2.16 -15.26
N LYS A 31 -14.11 -1.47 -14.20
CA LYS A 31 -15.20 -0.48 -14.22
C LYS A 31 -14.80 0.87 -14.82
N LYS A 32 -13.60 0.99 -15.41
CA LYS A 32 -13.08 2.22 -16.04
C LYS A 32 -12.90 3.39 -15.08
N ILE A 33 -12.76 3.10 -13.78
CA ILE A 33 -12.29 4.10 -12.82
C ILE A 33 -10.83 4.39 -13.14
N ASN A 34 -10.45 5.68 -13.09
CA ASN A 34 -9.07 6.09 -13.36
C ASN A 34 -8.17 5.62 -12.22
N ILE A 35 -7.28 4.68 -12.51
CA ILE A 35 -6.33 4.11 -11.56
C ILE A 35 -4.92 4.43 -12.06
N SER A 36 -4.08 5.00 -11.18
CA SER A 36 -2.67 5.24 -11.48
C SER A 36 -1.98 3.95 -11.91
N ILE A 37 -1.12 4.04 -12.93
CA ILE A 37 -0.38 2.91 -13.50
C ILE A 37 0.26 2.08 -12.38
N CYS A 38 0.03 0.78 -12.40
CA CYS A 38 0.56 -0.14 -11.40
C CYS A 38 0.80 -1.54 -11.99
N PHE A 39 1.58 -2.34 -11.26
CA PHE A 39 1.63 -3.78 -11.42
C PHE A 39 1.51 -4.45 -10.05
N ILE A 40 1.27 -5.76 -10.04
CA ILE A 40 1.17 -6.57 -8.84
C ILE A 40 2.28 -7.60 -8.85
N ILE A 41 2.99 -7.68 -7.73
CA ILE A 41 3.90 -8.77 -7.38
C ILE A 41 3.05 -9.89 -6.80
N LYS A 42 3.11 -11.07 -7.41
CA LYS A 42 2.36 -12.25 -6.98
C LYS A 42 2.94 -12.87 -5.70
N THR A 43 2.11 -13.64 -4.99
CA THR A 43 2.51 -14.42 -3.81
C THR A 43 3.63 -15.42 -4.09
N SER A 44 3.82 -15.85 -5.35
CA SER A 44 4.92 -16.73 -5.76
C SER A 44 6.31 -16.14 -5.46
N LEU A 45 6.45 -14.82 -5.51
CA LEU A 45 7.74 -14.19 -5.17
C LEU A 45 8.03 -14.27 -3.67
N PHE A 46 7.00 -14.16 -2.83
CA PHE A 46 7.13 -14.39 -1.39
C PHE A 46 7.58 -15.83 -1.12
N ASP A 47 6.95 -16.81 -1.77
CA ASP A 47 7.33 -18.22 -1.64
C ASP A 47 8.79 -18.46 -2.03
N SER A 48 9.18 -17.99 -3.22
CA SER A 48 10.55 -18.09 -3.72
C SER A 48 11.55 -17.47 -2.74
N PHE A 49 11.26 -16.28 -2.21
CA PHE A 49 12.11 -15.61 -1.24
C PHE A 49 12.27 -16.42 0.06
N ILE A 50 11.18 -16.99 0.58
CA ILE A 50 11.19 -17.80 1.80
C ILE A 50 11.96 -19.12 1.59
N GLU A 51 11.79 -19.77 0.43
CA GLU A 51 12.39 -21.06 0.11
C GLU A 51 13.90 -20.94 -0.12
N ILE A 52 14.34 -20.04 -1.00
CA ILE A 52 15.76 -19.85 -1.34
C ILE A 52 16.58 -19.49 -0.09
N ASN A 53 15.99 -18.73 0.83
CA ASN A 53 16.63 -18.29 2.06
C ASN A 53 16.40 -19.24 3.25
N ASN A 54 15.75 -20.40 3.05
CA ASN A 54 15.46 -21.39 4.09
C ASN A 54 14.78 -20.80 5.35
N LEU A 55 13.87 -19.82 5.14
CA LEU A 55 13.24 -19.08 6.24
C LEU A 55 12.01 -19.80 6.81
N LYS A 56 11.43 -20.74 6.05
CA LYS A 56 10.15 -21.39 6.39
C LYS A 56 10.14 -22.00 7.79
N HIS A 57 11.14 -22.81 8.12
CA HIS A 57 11.21 -23.47 9.44
C HIS A 57 11.48 -22.47 10.56
N GLN A 58 12.36 -21.49 10.32
CA GLN A 58 12.74 -20.48 11.32
C GLN A 58 11.54 -19.61 11.72
N ILE A 59 10.83 -19.06 10.73
CA ILE A 59 9.63 -18.25 10.96
C ILE A 59 8.54 -19.09 11.67
N LYS A 60 8.34 -20.34 11.23
CA LYS A 60 7.35 -21.21 11.85
C LYS A 60 7.66 -21.48 13.33
N SER A 61 8.91 -21.81 13.67
CA SER A 61 9.32 -22.05 15.07
C SER A 61 9.06 -20.82 15.94
N LEU A 62 9.48 -19.64 15.46
CA LEU A 62 9.29 -18.38 16.17
C LEU A 62 7.80 -18.12 16.49
N ILE A 63 6.92 -18.34 15.52
CA ILE A 63 5.47 -18.14 15.68
C ILE A 63 4.84 -19.18 16.63
N GLU A 64 5.29 -20.44 16.57
CA GLU A 64 4.80 -21.51 17.44
C GLU A 64 5.22 -21.32 18.91
N GLU A 65 6.40 -20.71 19.13
CA GLU A 65 6.94 -20.39 20.46
C GLU A 65 6.35 -19.09 21.05
N THR A 66 5.70 -18.25 20.23
CA THR A 66 5.14 -16.96 20.66
C THR A 66 4.07 -17.13 21.75
N ASN A 67 4.27 -16.47 22.88
CA ASN A 67 3.22 -16.29 23.87
C ASN A 67 2.35 -15.07 23.51
N TYR A 68 1.29 -15.33 22.75
CA TYR A 68 0.28 -14.33 22.36
C TYR A 68 -0.49 -13.64 23.50
N ASN A 69 -0.28 -14.02 24.76
CA ASN A 69 -0.84 -13.29 25.91
C ASN A 69 0.17 -12.28 26.49
N SER A 70 1.36 -12.15 25.88
CA SER A 70 2.42 -11.22 26.29
C SER A 70 2.78 -10.30 25.12
N GLU A 71 2.61 -8.99 25.30
CA GLU A 71 3.03 -7.98 24.32
C GLU A 71 4.54 -8.03 24.05
N GLU A 72 5.34 -8.27 25.10
CA GLU A 72 6.80 -8.43 24.99
C GLU A 72 7.15 -9.62 24.09
N SER A 73 6.49 -10.77 24.28
CA SER A 73 6.75 -11.97 23.46
C SER A 73 6.36 -11.77 21.98
N LEU A 74 5.27 -11.04 21.72
CA LEU A 74 4.87 -10.68 20.36
C LEU A 74 5.90 -9.76 19.69
N GLU A 75 6.41 -8.78 20.43
CA GLU A 75 7.44 -7.85 19.93
C GLU A 75 8.77 -8.55 19.68
N GLU A 76 9.22 -9.42 20.57
CA GLU A 76 10.43 -10.24 20.39
C GLU A 76 10.34 -11.14 19.15
N THR A 77 9.18 -11.78 18.96
CA THR A 77 8.89 -12.59 17.77
C THR A 77 8.99 -11.73 16.51
N TYR A 78 8.34 -10.57 16.53
CA TYR A 78 8.34 -9.64 15.41
C TYR A 78 9.75 -9.17 15.04
N GLN A 79 10.56 -8.73 16.01
CA GLN A 79 11.94 -8.30 15.76
C GLN A 79 12.79 -9.43 15.19
N SER A 80 12.66 -10.65 15.74
CA SER A 80 13.37 -11.82 15.24
C SER A 80 13.02 -12.12 13.78
N ILE A 81 11.74 -12.10 13.41
CA ILE A 81 11.31 -12.31 12.02
C ILE A 81 11.79 -11.17 11.12
N LYS A 82 11.68 -9.93 11.57
CA LYS A 82 12.16 -8.76 10.83
C LYS A 82 13.65 -8.87 10.50
N GLU A 83 14.49 -9.25 11.47
CA GLU A 83 15.92 -9.47 11.25
C GLU A 83 16.19 -10.56 10.19
N LEU A 84 15.40 -11.63 10.18
CA LEU A 84 15.50 -12.68 9.16
C LEU A 84 15.25 -12.12 7.75
N PHE A 85 14.21 -11.33 7.55
CA PHE A 85 13.94 -10.72 6.23
C PHE A 85 15.00 -9.68 5.85
N GLU A 86 15.45 -8.86 6.78
CA GLU A 86 16.44 -7.80 6.51
C GLU A 86 17.82 -8.37 6.16
N LYS A 87 18.21 -9.50 6.75
CA LYS A 87 19.51 -10.15 6.51
C LYS A 87 19.62 -10.85 5.15
N HIS A 88 18.50 -11.29 4.58
CA HIS A 88 18.48 -12.11 3.38
C HIS A 88 18.11 -11.28 2.15
N GLU A 89 18.68 -11.62 0.99
CA GLU A 89 18.49 -10.85 -0.23
C GLU A 89 17.65 -11.60 -1.28
N PHE A 90 17.08 -10.83 -2.20
CA PHE A 90 16.42 -11.38 -3.38
C PHE A 90 17.46 -12.00 -4.32
N SER A 91 17.07 -13.03 -5.07
CA SER A 91 17.90 -13.57 -6.15
C SER A 91 18.16 -12.50 -7.23
N GLU A 92 19.25 -12.64 -7.99
CA GLU A 92 19.53 -11.72 -9.09
C GLU A 92 18.40 -11.72 -10.15
N GLN A 93 17.83 -12.89 -10.41
CA GLN A 93 16.69 -13.05 -11.31
C GLN A 93 15.47 -12.25 -10.84
N ASP A 94 15.09 -12.38 -9.58
CA ASP A 94 13.94 -11.65 -9.01
C ASP A 94 14.19 -10.14 -9.02
N GLN A 95 15.41 -9.71 -8.68
CA GLN A 95 15.77 -8.30 -8.73
C GLN A 95 15.63 -7.73 -10.14
N ASN A 96 16.10 -8.45 -11.16
CA ASN A 96 16.03 -8.01 -12.55
C ASN A 96 14.58 -7.93 -13.01
N GLU A 97 13.76 -8.95 -12.74
CA GLU A 97 12.34 -8.95 -13.06
C GLU A 97 11.59 -7.77 -12.41
N LEU A 98 11.85 -7.49 -11.14
CA LEU A 98 11.26 -6.35 -10.44
C LEU A 98 11.70 -5.00 -11.04
N MET A 99 12.96 -4.88 -11.46
CA MET A 99 13.47 -3.64 -12.06
C MET A 99 12.88 -3.42 -13.45
N GLU A 100 12.76 -4.45 -14.27
CA GLU A 100 12.09 -4.36 -15.57
C GLU A 100 10.65 -3.87 -15.39
N ALA A 101 9.89 -4.46 -14.47
CA ALA A 101 8.52 -4.02 -14.16
C ALA A 101 8.48 -2.57 -13.64
N TYR A 102 9.41 -2.19 -12.75
CA TYR A 102 9.50 -0.83 -12.22
C TYR A 102 9.75 0.21 -13.31
N GLU A 103 10.61 -0.08 -14.28
CA GLU A 103 10.91 0.81 -15.40
C GLU A 103 9.68 1.07 -16.28
N THR A 104 8.76 0.10 -16.41
CA THR A 104 7.50 0.30 -17.15
C THR A 104 6.61 1.37 -16.53
N LEU A 105 6.65 1.57 -15.21
CA LEU A 105 5.84 2.58 -14.51
C LEU A 105 6.27 4.02 -14.84
N ALA A 106 7.49 4.17 -15.33
CA ALA A 106 8.05 5.47 -15.68
C ALA A 106 7.52 5.99 -17.03
N ILE A 107 6.91 5.11 -17.83
CA ILE A 107 6.37 5.41 -19.15
C ILE A 107 4.86 5.66 -19.00
N ASP A 108 4.45 6.92 -19.08
CA ASP A 108 3.03 7.27 -19.23
C ASP A 108 2.69 7.23 -20.73
N ILE A 109 2.06 6.15 -21.17
CA ILE A 109 1.74 5.92 -22.59
C ILE A 109 0.62 6.88 -23.07
N GLU A 110 -0.24 7.34 -22.16
CA GLU A 110 -1.36 8.23 -22.51
C GLU A 110 -0.91 9.69 -22.66
N HIS A 111 0.17 10.08 -21.99
CA HIS A 111 0.76 11.42 -22.05
C HIS A 111 2.20 11.40 -22.58
N ILE A 112 2.46 10.61 -23.63
CA ILE A 112 3.76 10.57 -24.29
C ILE A 112 4.08 11.95 -24.87
N ASP A 113 4.91 12.70 -24.15
CA ASP A 113 5.74 13.74 -24.74
C ASP A 113 6.96 13.04 -25.36
N ILE A 114 6.95 12.88 -26.68
CA ILE A 114 7.99 12.20 -27.47
C ILE A 114 9.37 12.82 -27.18
N ALA A 115 9.45 14.10 -26.81
CA ALA A 115 10.69 14.77 -26.44
C ALA A 115 11.25 14.29 -25.07
N LYS A 116 10.38 13.92 -24.12
CA LYS A 116 10.78 13.39 -22.80
C LYS A 116 11.24 11.94 -22.84
N LEU A 117 10.80 11.15 -23.82
CA LEU A 117 11.32 9.78 -24.03
C LEU A 117 12.80 9.77 -24.44
N VAL A 118 13.30 10.87 -25.03
CA VAL A 118 14.70 11.01 -25.46
C VAL A 118 15.61 11.49 -24.31
N THR A 119 15.03 11.94 -23.19
CA THR A 119 15.74 12.29 -21.96
C THR A 119 15.70 11.15 -20.95
N THR A 120 16.66 11.11 -20.01
CA THR A 120 16.71 10.12 -18.93
C THR A 120 15.35 10.02 -18.25
N ILE A 121 14.65 8.91 -18.41
CA ILE A 121 13.34 8.70 -17.80
C ILE A 121 13.54 8.74 -16.27
N GLU A 122 12.98 9.76 -15.61
CA GLU A 122 13.07 9.85 -14.16
C GLU A 122 12.36 8.65 -13.53
N LYS A 123 13.07 7.93 -12.65
CA LYS A 123 12.47 6.82 -11.91
C LYS A 123 11.29 7.33 -11.09
N PRO A 124 10.07 6.77 -11.26
CA PRO A 124 8.89 7.30 -10.63
C PRO A 124 8.91 7.02 -9.12
N PHE A 125 8.23 7.88 -8.36
CA PHE A 125 7.87 7.59 -6.98
C PHE A 125 6.74 6.57 -6.97
N LEU A 126 6.74 5.71 -5.96
CA LEU A 126 5.82 4.60 -5.83
C LEU A 126 5.08 4.66 -4.50
N THR A 127 3.83 4.22 -4.55
CA THR A 127 3.06 3.75 -3.41
C THR A 127 3.07 2.22 -3.46
N ILE A 128 3.47 1.60 -2.36
CA ILE A 128 3.59 0.14 -2.19
C ILE A 128 2.49 -0.29 -1.23
N ILE A 129 1.64 -1.22 -1.64
CA ILE A 129 0.46 -1.62 -0.87
C ILE A 129 0.45 -3.15 -0.76
N GLY A 130 0.53 -3.66 0.45
CA GLY A 130 0.35 -5.09 0.71
C GLY A 130 -1.08 -5.56 0.40
N SER A 131 -1.19 -6.72 -0.23
CA SER A 131 -2.44 -7.40 -0.59
C SER A 131 -2.40 -8.84 -0.06
N PRO A 132 -2.81 -9.06 1.20
CA PRO A 132 -2.86 -10.41 1.78
C PRO A 132 -3.84 -11.31 1.02
N ASN A 133 -3.57 -12.62 0.99
CA ASN A 133 -4.48 -13.64 0.44
C ASN A 133 -5.59 -14.07 1.42
N TYR A 134 -5.72 -13.39 2.56
CA TYR A 134 -6.83 -13.50 3.49
C TYR A 134 -7.53 -12.15 3.64
N VAL A 135 -8.78 -12.18 4.11
CA VAL A 135 -9.54 -10.97 4.41
C VAL A 135 -8.99 -10.34 5.69
N ASP A 136 -8.50 -9.11 5.56
CA ASP A 136 -7.91 -8.34 6.66
C ASP A 136 -8.72 -7.07 6.91
N ASP A 137 -9.60 -7.14 7.91
CA ASP A 137 -10.46 -6.05 8.35
C ASP A 137 -9.88 -5.30 9.55
N SER A 138 -8.58 -5.48 9.86
CA SER A 138 -7.95 -4.87 11.04
C SER A 138 -7.68 -3.37 10.93
N GLU A 139 -8.09 -2.73 9.82
CA GLU A 139 -7.71 -1.36 9.42
C GLU A 139 -6.18 -1.12 9.49
N ASN A 140 -5.39 -2.20 9.42
CA ASN A 140 -3.94 -2.10 9.53
C ASN A 140 -3.30 -1.59 8.23
N ASN A 141 -2.70 -0.41 8.32
CA ASN A 141 -2.00 0.24 7.21
C ASN A 141 -0.47 0.07 7.26
N ASP A 142 0.07 -0.79 8.15
CA ASP A 142 1.51 -1.10 8.26
C ASP A 142 2.11 -1.61 6.93
N SER A 143 1.27 -2.18 6.05
CA SER A 143 1.69 -2.70 4.75
C SER A 143 1.69 -1.65 3.62
N ILE A 144 1.44 -0.37 3.94
CA ILE A 144 1.36 0.73 2.96
C ILE A 144 2.54 1.67 3.15
N LEU A 145 3.34 1.83 2.10
CA LEU A 145 4.47 2.74 2.06
C LEU A 145 4.34 3.72 0.91
N GLN A 146 4.63 5.00 1.18
CA GLN A 146 4.61 6.07 0.19
C GLN A 146 6.01 6.57 -0.13
N ASN A 147 6.14 7.29 -1.25
CA ASN A 147 7.36 7.98 -1.64
C ASN A 147 8.58 7.05 -1.80
N VAL A 148 8.32 5.81 -2.21
CA VAL A 148 9.37 4.81 -2.47
C VAL A 148 9.98 5.07 -3.84
N ARG A 149 11.31 5.02 -3.96
CA ARG A 149 12.02 5.26 -5.22
C ARG A 149 13.30 4.45 -5.33
N GLY A 150 13.62 4.05 -6.56
CA GLY A 150 14.87 3.38 -6.89
C GLY A 150 14.88 1.90 -6.46
N LYS A 151 15.90 1.18 -6.94
CA LYS A 151 16.06 -0.27 -6.72
C LYS A 151 16.02 -0.62 -5.23
N ASN A 152 16.91 -0.03 -4.44
CA ASN A 152 17.03 -0.36 -3.02
C ASN A 152 15.77 0.02 -2.23
N GLY A 153 15.15 1.16 -2.57
CA GLY A 153 13.90 1.59 -1.95
C GLY A 153 12.78 0.59 -2.21
N LEU A 154 12.62 0.14 -3.47
CA LEU A 154 11.61 -0.84 -3.84
C LEU A 154 11.82 -2.19 -3.14
N LEU A 155 13.04 -2.75 -3.18
CA LEU A 155 13.33 -4.04 -2.54
C LEU A 155 13.10 -3.99 -1.02
N LYS A 156 13.50 -2.89 -0.36
CA LYS A 156 13.26 -2.69 1.06
C LYS A 156 11.77 -2.59 1.37
N ALA A 157 11.01 -1.86 0.55
CA ALA A 157 9.57 -1.70 0.74
C ALA A 157 8.81 -3.03 0.55
N ILE A 158 9.22 -3.87 -0.41
CA ILE A 158 8.66 -5.21 -0.60
C ILE A 158 8.85 -6.06 0.67
N LYS A 159 10.08 -6.13 1.18
CA LYS A 159 10.37 -6.83 2.45
C LYS A 159 9.55 -6.26 3.60
N HIS A 160 9.41 -4.94 3.69
CA HIS A 160 8.61 -4.29 4.74
C HIS A 160 7.14 -4.73 4.71
N CYS A 161 6.50 -4.78 3.53
CA CYS A 161 5.15 -5.29 3.41
C CYS A 161 5.05 -6.74 3.91
N TRP A 162 5.98 -7.61 3.53
CA TRP A 162 5.99 -8.99 4.03
C TRP A 162 6.23 -9.09 5.53
N ILE A 163 7.13 -8.29 6.07
CA ILE A 163 7.39 -8.18 7.52
C ILE A 163 6.12 -7.71 8.26
N SER A 164 5.28 -6.87 7.64
CA SER A 164 4.04 -6.38 8.24
C SER A 164 3.00 -7.46 8.56
N LEU A 165 3.10 -8.64 7.93
CA LEU A 165 2.29 -9.83 8.29
C LEU A 165 2.56 -10.34 9.72
N TYR A 166 3.69 -9.95 10.30
CA TYR A 166 4.21 -10.44 11.56
C TYR A 166 4.30 -9.36 12.64
N THR A 167 3.74 -8.15 12.42
CA THR A 167 3.65 -7.17 13.52
C THR A 167 2.81 -7.75 14.67
N PRO A 168 3.00 -7.29 15.92
CA PRO A 168 2.21 -7.76 17.06
C PRO A 168 0.70 -7.69 16.80
N LYS A 169 0.23 -6.61 16.15
CA LYS A 169 -1.17 -6.44 15.75
C LYS A 169 -1.62 -7.50 14.74
N SER A 170 -0.84 -7.72 13.68
CA SER A 170 -1.14 -8.72 12.65
C SER A 170 -1.15 -10.15 13.21
N LEU A 171 -0.18 -10.49 14.06
CA LEU A 171 -0.12 -11.78 14.74
C LEU A 171 -1.35 -12.00 15.63
N GLN A 172 -1.71 -11.01 16.45
CA GLN A 172 -2.87 -11.09 17.33
C GLN A 172 -4.17 -11.22 16.53
N TYR A 173 -4.33 -10.43 15.47
CA TYR A 173 -5.49 -10.47 14.60
C TYR A 173 -5.66 -11.84 13.96
N ARG A 174 -4.58 -12.41 13.40
CA ARG A 174 -4.62 -13.74 12.77
C ARG A 174 -4.97 -14.84 13.76
N LYS A 175 -4.41 -14.79 14.98
CA LYS A 175 -4.76 -15.74 16.05
C LYS A 175 -6.25 -15.65 16.40
N ASN A 176 -6.77 -14.45 16.62
CA ASN A 176 -8.16 -14.24 17.03
C ASN A 176 -9.14 -14.73 15.95
N ASN A 177 -8.79 -14.54 14.67
CA ASN A 177 -9.62 -14.92 13.52
C ASN A 177 -9.33 -16.32 12.97
N LYS A 178 -8.46 -17.12 13.63
CA LYS A 178 -8.05 -18.46 13.20
C LYS A 178 -7.51 -18.50 11.77
N ILE A 179 -6.84 -17.43 11.36
CA ILE A 179 -6.16 -17.32 10.07
C ILE A 179 -4.87 -18.14 10.15
N LYS A 180 -4.61 -18.95 9.12
CA LYS A 180 -3.47 -19.87 9.09
C LYS A 180 -2.14 -19.13 9.10
N VAL A 181 -1.07 -19.79 9.52
CA VAL A 181 0.28 -19.20 9.58
C VAL A 181 0.91 -19.10 8.18
N GLU A 182 0.50 -19.98 7.27
CA GLU A 182 1.00 -20.10 5.89
C GLU A 182 0.49 -19.03 4.92
N GLU A 183 -0.38 -18.13 5.38
CA GLU A 183 -0.91 -17.05 4.55
C GLU A 183 0.20 -16.10 4.07
N LYS A 184 -0.02 -15.54 2.88
CA LYS A 184 0.98 -14.84 2.08
C LYS A 184 0.47 -13.46 1.69
N MET A 185 1.37 -12.64 1.17
CA MET A 185 1.04 -11.30 0.73
C MET A 185 1.64 -11.01 -0.64
N ALA A 186 0.75 -10.79 -1.60
CA ALA A 186 1.07 -10.11 -2.85
C ALA A 186 1.21 -8.61 -2.59
N ILE A 187 1.80 -7.88 -3.52
CA ILE A 187 2.07 -6.45 -3.32
C ILE A 187 1.71 -5.67 -4.58
N ILE A 188 0.91 -4.64 -4.42
CA ILE A 188 0.59 -3.68 -5.49
C ILE A 188 1.69 -2.62 -5.49
N ILE A 189 2.33 -2.44 -6.65
CA ILE A 189 3.32 -1.42 -6.91
C ILE A 189 2.70 -0.38 -7.83
N GLN A 190 2.32 0.76 -7.26
CA GLN A 190 1.59 1.79 -7.96
C GLN A 190 2.43 3.05 -8.10
N ARG A 191 2.38 3.70 -9.26
CA ARG A 191 2.98 5.02 -9.46
C ARG A 191 2.29 6.02 -8.55
N MET A 192 3.07 6.67 -7.71
CA MET A 192 2.59 7.74 -6.82
C MET A 192 2.35 9.00 -7.64
N MET A 193 1.17 9.59 -7.45
CA MET A 193 0.77 10.85 -8.09
C MET A 193 1.03 12.02 -7.15
N GLU A 194 1.31 13.19 -7.72
CA GLU A 194 1.31 14.43 -6.94
C GLU A 194 -0.09 15.00 -6.90
N VAL A 195 -0.69 15.03 -5.72
CA VAL A 195 -2.07 15.48 -5.53
C VAL A 195 -2.14 16.68 -4.59
N GLN A 196 -3.06 17.59 -4.88
CA GLN A 196 -3.33 18.76 -4.05
C GLN A 196 -4.33 18.45 -2.94
N ILE A 197 -5.31 17.61 -3.22
CA ILE A 197 -6.37 17.20 -2.29
C ILE A 197 -6.50 15.68 -2.41
N SER A 198 -6.64 15.02 -1.26
CA SER A 198 -6.94 13.60 -1.15
C SER A 198 -8.28 13.40 -0.45
N ALA A 199 -8.89 12.25 -0.69
CA ALA A 199 -10.14 11.87 -0.05
C ALA A 199 -10.12 10.41 0.39
N GLN A 200 -10.83 10.14 1.48
CA GLN A 200 -11.21 8.80 1.91
C GLN A 200 -12.74 8.72 1.87
N THR A 201 -13.26 7.63 1.31
CA THR A 201 -14.70 7.44 1.18
C THR A 201 -15.13 6.18 1.90
N TYR A 202 -16.16 6.31 2.72
CA TYR A 202 -16.82 5.23 3.42
C TYR A 202 -18.28 5.20 2.99
N THR A 203 -18.89 4.02 2.99
CA THR A 203 -20.32 3.88 2.70
C THR A 203 -20.93 2.89 3.68
N ASP A 204 -22.13 3.21 4.14
CA ASP A 204 -23.01 2.28 4.84
C ASP A 204 -24.29 2.04 4.01
N GLU A 205 -25.37 1.59 4.65
CA GLU A 205 -26.63 1.29 3.98
C GLU A 205 -27.28 2.53 3.36
N GLU A 206 -27.22 3.69 4.01
CA GLU A 206 -27.97 4.89 3.62
C GLU A 206 -27.09 6.09 3.22
N GLU A 207 -25.81 6.08 3.63
CA GLU A 207 -24.93 7.23 3.56
C GLU A 207 -23.61 6.92 2.85
N ILE A 208 -23.05 7.97 2.25
CA ILE A 208 -21.69 8.03 1.74
C ILE A 208 -20.99 9.13 2.53
N ILE A 209 -19.93 8.77 3.25
CA ILE A 209 -19.12 9.69 4.04
C ILE A 209 -17.82 9.93 3.26
N VAL A 210 -17.58 11.17 2.86
CA VAL A 210 -16.36 11.59 2.19
C VAL A 210 -15.56 12.45 3.15
N LYS A 211 -14.35 12.00 3.49
CA LYS A 211 -13.39 12.77 4.25
C LYS A 211 -12.33 13.35 3.32
N THR A 212 -12.17 14.67 3.28
CA THR A 212 -11.22 15.35 2.37
C THR A 212 -10.15 16.12 3.12
N PHE A 213 -8.91 16.09 2.60
CA PHE A 213 -7.76 16.76 3.21
C PHE A 213 -6.76 17.21 2.16
N ILE A 214 -5.98 18.24 2.46
CA ILE A 214 -4.98 18.81 1.55
C ILE A 214 -3.71 17.97 1.59
N GLY A 215 -3.14 17.71 0.41
CA GLY A 215 -1.87 17.03 0.20
C GLY A 215 -2.02 15.55 -0.13
N GLN A 216 -0.90 14.86 0.00
CA GLN A 216 -0.79 13.41 -0.24
C GLN A 216 -1.62 12.60 0.75
N GLN A 217 -1.97 11.36 0.36
CA GLN A 217 -2.80 10.46 1.17
C GLN A 217 -2.27 10.27 2.59
N ASP A 218 -3.20 10.30 3.55
CA ASP A 218 -2.96 10.14 4.98
C ASP A 218 -3.41 8.74 5.42
N TYR A 219 -2.58 7.73 5.15
CA TYR A 219 -2.86 6.34 5.54
C TYR A 219 -2.75 6.09 7.05
N HIS A 220 -2.21 7.04 7.82
CA HIS A 220 -1.96 6.89 9.27
C HIS A 220 -2.91 7.74 10.12
N GLU A 221 -3.95 8.33 9.51
CA GLU A 221 -4.96 9.15 10.19
C GLU A 221 -4.36 10.30 11.03
N GLU A 222 -3.29 10.92 10.54
CA GLU A 222 -2.56 11.96 11.27
C GLU A 222 -3.13 13.37 11.09
N PHE A 223 -3.98 13.57 10.07
CA PHE A 223 -4.56 14.88 9.76
C PHE A 223 -6.06 14.90 10.00
N GLU A 224 -6.51 16.04 10.53
CA GLU A 224 -7.92 16.43 10.53
C GLU A 224 -8.42 16.60 9.09
N LYS A 225 -9.63 16.09 8.83
CA LYS A 225 -10.23 16.02 7.48
C LYS A 225 -11.57 16.71 7.50
N ASP A 226 -11.90 17.46 6.46
CA ASP A 226 -13.28 17.91 6.26
C ASP A 226 -14.17 16.68 6.04
N ILE A 227 -15.42 16.73 6.49
CA ILE A 227 -16.38 15.63 6.39
C ILE A 227 -17.58 16.12 5.60
N ALA A 228 -17.92 15.42 4.53
CA ALA A 228 -19.17 15.59 3.80
C ALA A 228 -19.96 14.27 3.83
N ILE A 229 -21.23 14.34 4.20
CA ILE A 229 -22.14 13.19 4.27
C ILE A 229 -23.19 13.36 3.19
N PHE A 230 -23.30 12.37 2.32
CA PHE A 230 -24.26 12.33 1.22
C PHE A 230 -25.27 11.23 1.45
N SER A 231 -26.52 11.50 1.07
CA SER A 231 -27.56 10.47 0.94
C SER A 231 -27.22 9.54 -0.23
N LYS A 232 -27.18 8.22 -0.02
CA LYS A 232 -26.83 7.26 -1.07
C LYS A 232 -27.87 7.17 -2.19
N GLY A 233 -29.14 7.45 -1.88
CA GLY A 233 -30.26 7.30 -2.82
C GLY A 233 -30.33 8.41 -3.88
N ASN A 234 -29.93 9.63 -3.54
CA ASN A 234 -30.02 10.80 -4.42
C ASN A 234 -28.75 11.66 -4.46
N LEU A 235 -27.70 11.29 -3.72
CA LEU A 235 -26.44 12.02 -3.61
C LEU A 235 -26.58 13.45 -3.08
N GLU A 236 -27.68 13.77 -2.39
CA GLU A 236 -27.84 15.07 -1.74
C GLU A 236 -26.93 15.16 -0.51
N ILE A 237 -26.28 16.32 -0.35
CA ILE A 237 -25.48 16.64 0.82
C ILE A 237 -26.41 16.74 2.03
N LYS A 238 -26.26 15.82 2.97
CA LYS A 238 -26.97 15.83 4.25
C LYS A 238 -26.28 16.74 5.27
N ASN A 239 -24.95 16.72 5.28
CA ASN A 239 -24.16 17.48 6.24
C ASN A 239 -22.75 17.73 5.72
N THR A 240 -22.17 18.88 6.07
CA THR A 240 -20.76 19.20 5.85
C THR A 240 -20.14 19.79 7.11
N LYS A 241 -18.89 19.40 7.37
CA LYS A 241 -18.08 19.92 8.47
C LYS A 241 -16.68 20.22 7.96
N VAL A 242 -16.31 21.49 7.96
CA VAL A 242 -14.94 21.93 7.68
C VAL A 242 -14.14 21.87 8.97
N ASN A 243 -12.99 21.20 8.94
CA ASN A 243 -12.09 21.08 10.08
C ASN A 243 -10.76 21.79 9.77
N ALA A 244 -10.15 22.40 10.79
CA ALA A 244 -8.85 23.03 10.62
C ALA A 244 -7.76 21.96 10.47
N GLN A 245 -7.12 21.90 9.30
CA GLN A 245 -6.02 20.99 9.03
C GLN A 245 -4.69 21.74 9.24
N GLU A 246 -3.93 21.39 10.27
CA GLU A 246 -2.70 22.13 10.61
C GLU A 246 -1.54 21.86 9.64
N GLN A 247 -1.46 20.63 9.12
CA GLN A 247 -0.33 20.14 8.34
C GLN A 247 -0.80 19.30 7.13
N LYS A 248 0.04 19.23 6.09
CA LYS A 248 -0.12 18.32 4.96
C LYS A 248 1.14 17.52 4.69
N TYR A 249 0.94 16.33 4.12
CA TYR A 249 2.02 15.61 3.45
C TYR A 249 2.27 16.19 2.06
N VAL A 250 3.53 16.54 1.80
CA VAL A 250 3.99 17.02 0.49
C VAL A 250 5.42 16.59 0.26
N ARG A 251 5.79 16.40 -1.01
CA ARG A 251 7.17 16.11 -1.39
C ARG A 251 8.02 17.37 -1.27
N ASP A 252 9.13 17.32 -0.53
CA ASP A 252 10.11 18.42 -0.50
C ASP A 252 10.84 18.46 -1.84
N MET A 253 10.89 19.63 -2.48
CA MET A 253 11.51 19.78 -3.80
C MET A 253 13.04 19.65 -3.78
N ARG A 254 13.68 19.69 -2.60
CA ARG A 254 15.14 19.63 -2.47
C ARG A 254 15.68 18.20 -2.45
N ASP A 255 15.06 17.34 -1.65
CA ASP A 255 15.52 15.96 -1.42
C ASP A 255 14.49 14.90 -1.83
N ASN A 256 13.31 15.33 -2.28
CA ASN A 256 12.16 14.49 -2.63
C ASN A 256 11.63 13.61 -1.51
N ASN A 257 11.91 13.93 -0.24
CA ASN A 257 11.30 13.23 0.88
C ASN A 257 9.85 13.70 1.08
N LEU A 258 9.00 12.78 1.52
CA LEU A 258 7.67 13.13 1.99
C LEU A 258 7.80 13.78 3.36
N VAL A 259 7.38 15.04 3.47
CA VAL A 259 7.51 15.83 4.70
C VAL A 259 6.18 16.43 5.10
N LYS A 260 6.00 16.68 6.40
CA LYS A 260 4.87 17.45 6.92
C LYS A 260 5.18 18.94 6.77
N LYS A 261 4.29 19.69 6.12
CA LYS A 261 4.35 21.16 6.06
C LYS A 261 3.11 21.78 6.66
N ALA A 262 3.29 22.87 7.40
CA ALA A 262 2.18 23.63 7.96
C ALA A 262 1.35 24.29 6.84
N LEU A 263 0.02 24.21 6.95
CA LEU A 263 -0.93 24.77 5.99
C LEU A 263 -1.29 26.24 6.26
N LYS A 264 -1.14 26.70 7.51
CA LYS A 264 -1.54 28.07 7.92
C LYS A 264 -2.99 28.35 7.49
N GLU A 265 -3.24 29.47 6.80
CA GLU A 265 -4.58 29.90 6.36
C GLU A 265 -5.22 28.94 5.33
N GLU A 266 -4.42 28.19 4.56
CA GLU A 266 -4.94 27.17 3.62
C GLU A 266 -5.64 26.01 4.39
N GLY A 267 -5.26 25.78 5.64
CA GLY A 267 -5.77 24.68 6.45
C GLY A 267 -7.20 24.89 6.97
N ILE A 268 -7.66 26.14 7.01
CA ILE A 268 -8.99 26.51 7.53
C ILE A 268 -10.04 26.65 6.41
N SER A 269 -9.64 26.71 5.14
CA SER A 269 -10.57 26.68 4.02
C SER A 269 -11.15 25.27 3.80
N GLN A 270 -12.34 25.23 3.19
CA GLN A 270 -12.94 24.00 2.71
C GLN A 270 -12.02 23.35 1.66
N LYS A 271 -11.77 22.05 1.79
CA LYS A 271 -10.76 21.35 0.97
C LYS A 271 -11.29 20.99 -0.41
N LEU A 272 -12.56 20.61 -0.51
CA LEU A 272 -13.22 20.32 -1.76
C LEU A 272 -14.48 21.17 -1.85
N ASN A 273 -14.57 21.99 -2.89
CA ASN A 273 -15.77 22.79 -3.15
C ASN A 273 -16.92 21.88 -3.61
N ASP A 274 -18.14 22.27 -3.27
CA ASP A 274 -19.39 21.61 -3.68
C ASP A 274 -19.60 21.63 -5.21
#